data_AF-A0A524JG95-F1
#
_entry.id   AF-A0A524JG95-F1
#
_cell.length_a   1.000
_cell.length_b   1.000
_cell.length_c   1.000
_cell.angle_alpha   90.00
_cell.angle_beta   90.00
_cell.angle_gamma   90.00
#
_symmetry.space_group_name_H-M   'P 1'
#
loop_
_entity.id
_entity.type
_entity.pdbx_description
1 polymer ?
#
loop_
_entity_poly.entity_id
_entity_poly.type
_entity_poly.pdbx_seq_one_letter_code
_entity_poly.pdbx_strand_id
1 'polypeptide(L)' 'MLCWEAILPHTVRHPTLTLDLMAIWNYYRTAYDGAMYSGCGGGYLYVVSEKPVPGGFHIKVRTGG' A
#
# COMPACT_ATOMS: atom_id res chain seq x y z
N MET A 1 -5.09 -8.49 4.27
CA MET A 1 -3.62 -8.62 4.19
C MET A 1 -3.23 -9.91 4.91
N LEU A 2 -3.88 -11.03 4.60
CA LEU A 2 -4.02 -12.13 5.55
C LEU A 2 -2.67 -12.71 6.01
N CYS A 3 -1.73 -12.93 5.08
CA CYS A 3 -0.40 -13.44 5.43
C CYS A 3 0.39 -12.46 6.32
N TRP A 4 0.34 -11.17 6.02
CA TRP A 4 1.03 -10.15 6.83
C TRP A 4 0.38 -9.94 8.18
N GLU A 5 -0.96 -9.96 8.25
CA GLU A 5 -1.70 -9.89 9.50
C GLU A 5 -1.46 -11.12 10.39
N ALA A 6 -1.23 -12.30 9.80
CA ALA A 6 -0.89 -13.50 10.54
C ALA A 6 0.52 -13.47 11.14
N ILE A 7 1.50 -12.93 10.42
CA ILE A 7 2.92 -12.91 10.84
C ILE A 7 3.21 -11.67 11.69
N LEU A 8 2.58 -10.53 11.39
CA LEU A 8 2.81 -9.22 12.02
C LEU A 8 1.47 -8.48 12.26
N PRO A 9 0.67 -8.90 13.25
CA PRO A 9 -0.73 -8.50 13.43
C PRO A 9 -0.95 -6.99 13.68
N HIS A 10 0.08 -6.29 14.15
CA HIS A 10 -0.02 -4.87 14.49
C HIS A 10 0.46 -3.91 13.40
N THR A 11 0.78 -4.41 12.20
CA THR A 11 1.40 -3.58 11.16
C THR A 11 0.40 -2.67 10.45
N VAL A 12 -0.82 -3.17 10.21
CA VAL A 12 -1.90 -2.41 9.54
C VAL A 12 -3.06 -2.07 10.46
N ARG A 13 -3.01 -2.54 11.72
CA ARG A 13 -4.00 -2.26 12.78
C ARG A 13 -3.31 -2.16 14.14
N HIS A 14 -3.30 -0.97 14.74
CA HIS A 14 -2.73 -0.74 16.06
C HIS A 14 -3.43 0.45 16.73
N PRO A 15 -3.64 0.46 18.06
CA PRO A 15 -4.36 1.55 18.74
C PRO A 15 -3.76 2.95 18.57
N THR A 16 -2.46 3.05 18.27
CA THR A 16 -1.80 4.34 18.03
C THR A 16 -1.91 4.83 16.59
N LEU A 17 -2.45 4.02 15.67
CA LEU A 17 -2.72 4.48 14.31
C LEU A 17 -3.96 5.37 14.34
N THR A 18 -3.83 6.58 13.80
CA THR A 18 -4.93 7.53 13.65
C THR A 18 -5.66 7.39 12.31
N LEU A 19 -5.18 6.49 11.45
CA LEU A 19 -5.68 6.24 10.09
C LEU A 19 -6.03 4.77 9.92
N ASP A 20 -7.09 4.49 9.16
CA ASP A 20 -7.44 3.13 8.75
C ASP A 20 -6.65 2.72 7.50
N LEU A 21 -5.51 2.09 7.73
CA LEU A 21 -4.63 1.60 6.66
C LEU A 21 -5.29 0.51 5.81
N MET A 22 -6.21 -0.28 6.37
CA MET A 22 -6.90 -1.34 5.63
C MET A 22 -7.98 -0.77 4.71
N ALA A 23 -8.70 0.28 5.14
CA ALA A 23 -9.62 1.00 4.28
C ALA A 23 -8.90 1.67 3.10
N ILE A 24 -7.75 2.31 3.35
CA ILE A 24 -6.91 2.92 2.31
C ILE A 24 -6.45 1.84 1.31
N TRP A 25 -5.88 0.74 1.80
CA TRP A 25 -5.47 -0.36 0.92
C TRP A 25 -6.66 -0.91 0.12
N ASN A 26 -7.82 -1.08 0.76
CA ASN A 26 -9.02 -1.57 0.09
C ASN A 26 -9.48 -0.65 -1.05
N TYR A 27 -9.44 0.67 -0.85
CA TYR A 27 -9.79 1.65 -1.88
C TYR A 27 -8.85 1.56 -3.10
N TYR A 28 -7.54 1.51 -2.88
CA TYR A 28 -6.60 1.47 -4.01
C TYR A 28 -6.56 0.12 -4.70
N ARG A 29 -6.71 -1.00 -3.97
CA ARG A 29 -6.68 -2.35 -4.60
C ARG A 29 -7.89 -2.67 -5.45
N THR A 30 -9.00 -1.98 -5.28
CA THR A 30 -10.19 -2.16 -6.14
C THR A 30 -10.08 -1.32 -7.41
N ALA A 31 -9.30 -0.23 -7.37
CA ALA A 31 -9.14 0.69 -8.48
C ALA A 31 -7.87 0.45 -9.32
N TYR A 32 -6.82 -0.15 -8.74
CA TYR A 32 -5.51 -0.28 -9.37
C TYR A 32 -4.85 -1.63 -9.12
N ASP A 33 -4.11 -2.08 -10.13
CA ASP A 33 -3.34 -3.31 -10.04
C ASP A 33 -2.12 -3.16 -9.14
N GLY A 34 -1.65 -4.28 -8.58
CA GLY A 34 -0.43 -4.31 -7.76
C GLY A 34 -0.52 -3.55 -6.44
N ALA A 35 -1.73 -3.13 -6.02
CA ALA A 35 -1.95 -2.35 -4.79
C ALA A 35 -1.43 -3.07 -3.54
N MET A 36 -0.31 -2.57 -3.00
CA MET A 36 0.38 -3.19 -1.89
C MET A 36 1.16 -2.17 -1.08
N TYR A 37 1.10 -2.27 0.25
CA TYR A 37 1.99 -1.49 1.11
C TYR A 37 3.45 -1.94 0.94
N SER A 38 4.39 -1.01 1.06
CA SER A 38 5.80 -1.34 1.13
C SER A 38 6.08 -2.25 2.34
N GLY A 39 6.72 -3.39 2.07
CA GLY A 39 7.07 -4.37 3.11
C GLY A 39 5.84 -4.96 3.81
N CYS A 40 5.91 -5.07 5.13
CA CYS A 40 4.87 -5.69 5.95
C CYS A 40 3.63 -4.83 6.21
N GLY A 41 3.57 -3.58 5.73
CA GLY A 41 2.38 -2.72 5.90
C GLY A 41 2.62 -1.26 6.30
N GLY A 42 3.85 -0.73 6.15
CA GLY A 42 4.17 0.63 6.59
C GLY A 42 4.93 1.43 5.53
N GLY A 43 4.71 2.74 5.49
CA GLY A 43 5.36 3.66 4.56
C GLY A 43 4.45 4.06 3.40
N TYR A 44 4.73 3.53 2.21
CA TYR A 44 4.03 3.88 0.98
C TYR A 44 3.12 2.76 0.50
N LEU A 45 2.05 3.10 -0.20
CA LEU A 45 1.25 2.15 -0.95
C LEU A 45 1.63 2.24 -2.43
N TYR A 46 2.13 1.16 -2.99
CA TYR A 46 2.41 1.05 -4.42
C TYR A 46 1.15 0.62 -5.16
N VAL A 47 0.97 1.17 -6.35
CA VAL A 47 -0.03 0.75 -7.33
C VAL A 47 0.58 0.84 -8.73
N VAL A 48 0.04 0.08 -9.67
CA VAL A 48 0.36 0.17 -11.09
C VAL A 48 -0.82 0.86 -11.77
N SER A 49 -0.53 1.93 -12.51
CA SER A 49 -1.54 2.72 -13.21
C SER A 49 -0.94 3.40 -14.43
N GLU A 50 -1.65 3.38 -15.55
CA GLU A 50 -1.33 4.17 -16.74
C GLU A 50 -1.75 5.64 -16.59
N LYS A 51 -2.63 5.94 -15.63
CA LYS A 51 -3.17 7.27 -15.37
C LYS A 51 -2.64 7.83 -14.05
N PRO A 52 -2.59 9.17 -13.89
CA PRO A 52 -2.27 9.79 -12.61
C PRO A 52 -3.16 9.26 -11.48
N VAL A 53 -2.54 8.90 -10.36
CA VAL A 53 -3.23 8.38 -9.18
C VAL A 53 -3.49 9.53 -8.21
N PRO A 54 -4.73 9.76 -7.75
CA PRO A 54 -5.03 10.81 -6.77
C PRO A 54 -4.17 10.68 -5.51
N GLY A 55 -3.53 11.79 -5.09
CA GLY A 55 -2.65 11.79 -3.92
C GLY A 55 -1.33 11.01 -4.08
N GLY A 56 -1.09 10.42 -5.26
CA GLY A 56 0.13 9.70 -5.57
C GLY A 56 1.21 10.59 -6.19
N PHE A 57 2.44 10.08 -6.17
CA PHE A 57 3.54 10.60 -6.96
C PHE A 57 4.14 9.47 -7.79
N HIS A 58 4.59 9.77 -9.00
CA HIS A 58 5.19 8.77 -9.87
C HIS A 58 6.67 8.59 -9.53
N ILE A 59 7.09 7.36 -9.31
CA ILE A 59 8.51 7.02 -9.12
C ILE A 59 9.14 6.64 -10.46
N LYS A 60 10.42 6.99 -10.64
CA LYS A 60 11.23 6.49 -11.76
C LYS A 60 12.07 5.30 -11.28
N VAL A 61 11.66 4.09 -11.66
CA VAL A 61 12.43 2.88 -11.37
C VAL A 61 13.66 2.84 -12.28
N ARG A 62 14.85 2.71 -11.70
CA ARG A 62 16.09 2.45 -12.45
C ARG A 62 16.17 0.95 -12.70
N THR A 63 16.03 0.54 -13.96
CA THR A 63 16.01 -0.89 -14.32
C THR A 63 17.39 -1.49 -14.58
N GLY A 64 18.46 -0.69 -14.52
CA GLY A 64 19.83 -1.13 -14.80
C GLY A 64 20.02 -1.43 -16.29
N GLY A 65 20.62 -0.49 -17.00
CA GLY A 65 21.16 -0.66 -18.35
C GLY A 65 22.55 -0.06 -18.39
#